data_AF-A0AAX3EDB2-F1
#
_entry.id   AF-A0AAX3EDB2-F1
#
_cell.length_a   1.000
_cell.length_b   1.000
_cell.length_c   1.000
_cell.angle_alpha   90.00
_cell.angle_beta   90.00
_cell.angle_gamma   90.00
#
_symmetry.space_group_name_H-M   'P 1'
#
loop_
_entity.id
_entity.type
_entity.pdbx_description
1 polymer ?
#
loop_
_entity_poly.entity_id
_entity_poly.type
_entity_poly.pdbx_seq_one_letter_code
_entity_poly.pdbx_strand_id
1 'polypeptide(L)'
;MTATGIQVGSEELVPGPDTAYDLVICHEDRIVFHDHYASPAFRLRMCAQLLTASDVVPGAIDASAANEVHELYQSRSAQWESAPDSVVNAIAKLCRRWGVQVYVSTTRKKTEAPAALYSVITEYGPGQTVAEHFTSREARRVSLIERADMFFRAPGSIPERVLADEQRLAALVSAFLMPANVLLTETVLDQADGHYKPSGRPLPIL
;
A
#
# COMPACT_ATOMS: atom_id res chain seq x y z
N MET A 1 14.56 16.66 25.00
CA MET A 1 14.66 15.98 23.70
C MET A 1 13.72 14.80 23.72
N THR A 2 12.52 14.99 23.20
CA THR A 2 11.47 13.97 23.11
C THR A 2 11.50 13.40 21.70
N ALA A 3 11.93 12.15 21.59
CA ALA A 3 11.81 11.39 20.36
C ALA A 3 10.34 11.02 20.18
N THR A 4 9.65 11.69 19.25
CA THR A 4 8.36 11.26 18.72
C THR A 4 8.60 10.03 17.87
N GLY A 5 8.64 8.87 18.52
CA GLY A 5 8.49 7.59 17.86
C GLY A 5 7.10 7.52 17.24
N ILE A 6 7.05 7.47 15.92
CA ILE A 6 5.83 7.13 15.18
C ILE A 6 5.42 5.73 15.66
N GLN A 7 4.38 5.68 16.49
CA GLN A 7 3.65 4.44 16.73
C GLN A 7 3.03 4.05 15.39
N VAL A 8 3.69 3.14 14.67
CA VAL A 8 3.05 2.33 13.64
C VAL A 8 2.03 1.51 14.42
N GLY A 9 0.78 1.96 14.42
CA GLY A 9 -0.33 1.25 15.06
C GLY A 9 -0.35 -0.18 14.54
N SER A 10 -0.06 -1.12 15.43
CA SER A 10 -0.48 -2.52 15.29
C SER A 10 -2.00 -2.56 15.47
N GLU A 11 -2.73 -1.93 14.54
CA GLU A 11 -4.15 -2.19 14.40
C GLU A 11 -4.26 -3.60 13.83
N GLU A 12 -4.63 -4.55 14.68
CA GLU A 12 -5.11 -5.85 14.26
C GLU A 12 -6.28 -5.60 13.30
N LEU A 13 -6.01 -5.72 12.00
CA LEU A 13 -6.98 -5.41 10.96
C LEU A 13 -8.14 -6.40 11.07
N VAL A 14 -9.31 -5.89 11.48
CA VAL A 14 -10.54 -6.67 11.56
C VAL A 14 -10.91 -7.12 10.13
N PRO A 15 -11.22 -8.41 9.92
CA PRO A 15 -11.70 -8.91 8.63
C PRO A 15 -12.83 -8.05 8.08
N GLY A 16 -12.62 -7.47 6.90
CA GLY A 16 -13.56 -6.58 6.24
C GLY A 16 -13.40 -6.61 4.72
N PRO A 17 -14.26 -5.89 3.98
CA PRO A 17 -14.21 -5.85 2.51
C PRO A 17 -12.87 -5.31 1.96
N ASP A 18 -12.20 -4.49 2.77
CA ASP A 18 -10.92 -3.83 2.48
C ASP A 18 -9.71 -4.60 3.00
N THR A 19 -9.86 -5.88 3.37
CA THR A 19 -8.77 -6.73 3.86
C THR A 19 -8.16 -7.55 2.73
N ALA A 20 -6.84 -7.56 2.64
CA ALA A 20 -6.04 -8.45 1.80
C ALA A 20 -5.33 -9.49 2.66
N TYR A 21 -5.36 -10.75 2.23
CA TYR A 21 -4.72 -11.86 2.92
C TYR A 21 -3.48 -12.28 2.15
N ASP A 22 -2.33 -11.72 2.54
CA ASP A 22 -1.07 -11.93 1.87
C ASP A 22 -0.47 -13.30 2.24
N LEU A 23 0.14 -13.94 1.26
CA LEU A 23 0.99 -15.12 1.39
C LEU A 23 2.36 -14.81 0.80
N VAL A 24 3.40 -15.00 1.60
CA VAL A 24 4.79 -14.85 1.16
C VAL A 24 5.52 -16.15 1.42
N ILE A 25 6.24 -16.65 0.40
CA ILE A 25 7.12 -17.81 0.53
C ILE A 25 8.54 -17.34 0.25
N CYS A 26 9.43 -17.62 1.18
CA CYS A 26 10.86 -17.33 1.06
C CYS A 26 11.68 -18.61 1.05
N HIS A 27 12.76 -18.59 0.29
CA HIS A 27 13.80 -19.63 0.26
C HIS A 27 15.16 -18.95 0.11
N GLU A 28 16.16 -19.38 0.88
CA GLU A 28 17.49 -18.75 0.90
C GLU A 28 17.44 -17.22 1.07
N ASP A 29 16.61 -16.75 2.02
CA ASP A 29 16.41 -15.33 2.34
C ASP A 29 15.88 -14.46 1.17
N ARG A 30 15.35 -15.09 0.12
CA ARG A 30 14.70 -14.41 -1.01
C ARG A 30 13.21 -14.71 -1.05
N ILE A 31 12.41 -13.71 -1.39
CA ILE A 31 10.99 -13.90 -1.70
C ILE A 31 10.90 -14.61 -3.05
N VAL A 32 10.39 -15.84 -3.05
CA VAL A 32 10.15 -16.63 -4.27
C VAL A 32 8.70 -16.56 -4.72
N PHE A 33 7.79 -16.23 -3.80
CA PHE A 33 6.38 -16.04 -4.09
C PHE A 33 5.79 -14.97 -3.16
N HIS A 34 4.97 -14.09 -3.72
CA HIS A 34 4.19 -13.13 -2.98
C HIS A 34 2.89 -12.83 -3.73
N ASP A 35 1.76 -13.13 -3.09
CA ASP A 35 0.44 -12.86 -3.64
C ASP A 35 -0.57 -12.58 -2.52
N HIS A 36 -1.74 -12.06 -2.89
CA HIS A 36 -2.79 -11.62 -2.00
C HIS A 36 -4.11 -12.30 -2.35
N TYR A 37 -4.88 -12.67 -1.32
CA TYR A 37 -6.09 -13.46 -1.50
C TYR A 37 -7.31 -12.81 -0.87
N ALA A 38 -8.49 -13.21 -1.36
CA ALA A 38 -9.77 -12.67 -0.94
C ALA A 38 -10.22 -13.18 0.44
N SER A 39 -9.70 -14.32 0.91
CA SER A 39 -10.03 -14.87 2.23
C SER A 39 -8.86 -15.69 2.82
N PRO A 40 -8.82 -15.88 4.16
CA PRO A 40 -7.86 -16.78 4.81
C PRO A 40 -7.95 -18.22 4.31
N ALA A 41 -9.17 -18.73 4.08
CA ALA A 41 -9.40 -20.09 3.58
C ALA A 41 -8.85 -20.26 2.15
N PHE A 42 -9.05 -19.26 1.28
CA PHE A 42 -8.50 -19.28 -0.08
C PHE A 42 -6.96 -19.20 -0.04
N ARG A 43 -6.39 -18.35 0.81
CA ARG A 43 -4.94 -18.29 1.05
C ARG A 43 -4.38 -19.64 1.49
N LEU A 44 -5.01 -20.32 2.45
CA LEU A 44 -4.60 -21.65 2.90
C LEU A 44 -4.60 -22.65 1.74
N ARG A 45 -5.67 -22.66 0.94
CA ARG A 45 -5.77 -23.53 -0.23
C ARG A 45 -4.64 -23.27 -1.22
N MET A 46 -4.36 -22.01 -1.52
CA MET A 46 -3.27 -21.64 -2.43
C MET A 46 -1.90 -22.01 -1.85
N CYS A 47 -1.67 -21.79 -0.56
CA CYS A 47 -0.45 -22.23 0.12
C CYS A 47 -0.23 -23.73 -0.03
N ALA A 48 -1.24 -24.56 0.25
CA ALA A 48 -1.15 -26.00 0.06
C ALA A 48 -0.86 -26.36 -1.40
N GLN A 49 -1.60 -25.79 -2.36
CA GLN A 49 -1.40 -26.08 -3.79
C GLN A 49 0.00 -25.72 -4.28
N LEU A 50 0.53 -24.55 -3.90
CA LEU A 50 1.87 -24.10 -4.28
C LEU A 50 2.96 -25.03 -3.73
N LEU A 51 2.77 -25.56 -2.52
CA LEU A 51 3.75 -26.44 -1.87
C LEU A 51 3.61 -27.91 -2.27
N THR A 52 2.45 -28.35 -2.76
CA THR A 52 2.23 -29.77 -3.14
C THR A 52 2.29 -30.05 -4.63
N ALA A 53 1.99 -29.05 -5.47
CA ALA A 53 1.75 -29.24 -6.90
C ALA A 53 2.48 -28.24 -7.80
N SER A 54 3.27 -27.32 -7.25
CA SER A 54 3.97 -26.28 -8.00
C SER A 54 5.47 -26.29 -7.72
N ASP A 55 6.27 -25.96 -8.73
CA ASP A 55 7.73 -25.80 -8.62
C ASP A 55 8.11 -24.41 -8.06
N VAL A 56 7.31 -23.86 -7.15
CA VAL A 56 7.52 -22.50 -6.59
C VAL A 56 8.81 -22.42 -5.77
N VAL A 57 9.23 -23.55 -5.19
CA VAL A 57 10.52 -23.65 -4.49
C VAL A 57 11.36 -24.78 -5.09
N PRO A 58 12.01 -24.53 -6.24
CA PRO A 58 12.73 -25.57 -6.97
C PRO A 58 13.80 -26.23 -6.09
N GLY A 59 13.74 -27.55 -5.95
CA GLY A 59 14.76 -28.35 -5.26
C GLY A 59 14.68 -28.38 -3.74
N ALA A 60 13.88 -27.53 -3.09
CA ALA A 60 13.72 -27.54 -1.63
C ALA A 60 12.57 -28.45 -1.17
N ILE A 61 11.46 -28.46 -1.91
CA ILE A 61 10.32 -29.35 -1.66
C ILE A 61 10.26 -30.37 -2.78
N ASP A 62 10.72 -31.58 -2.49
CA ASP A 62 10.59 -32.73 -3.39
C ASP A 62 9.22 -33.41 -3.23
N ALA A 63 8.99 -34.49 -3.99
CA ALA A 63 7.72 -35.23 -3.94
C ALA A 63 7.40 -35.82 -2.55
N SER A 64 8.42 -36.17 -1.77
CA SER A 64 8.22 -36.70 -0.41
C SER A 64 7.78 -35.59 0.54
N ALA A 65 8.48 -34.45 0.50
CA ALA A 65 8.13 -33.27 1.28
C ALA A 65 6.75 -32.72 0.91
N ALA A 66 6.40 -32.70 -0.39
CA ALA A 66 5.08 -32.36 -0.88
C ALA A 66 3.99 -33.29 -0.31
N ASN A 67 4.25 -34.60 -0.23
CA ASN A 67 3.31 -35.54 0.38
C ASN A 67 3.12 -35.29 1.89
N GLU A 68 4.19 -35.00 2.64
CA GLU A 68 4.09 -34.63 4.07
C GLU A 68 3.22 -33.36 4.26
N VAL A 69 3.38 -32.36 3.39
CA VAL A 69 2.54 -31.14 3.41
C VAL A 69 1.09 -31.49 3.09
N HIS A 70 0.84 -32.35 2.10
CA HIS A 70 -0.50 -32.79 1.72
C HIS A 70 -1.20 -33.53 2.86
N GLU A 71 -0.53 -34.49 3.50
CA GLU A 71 -1.06 -35.24 4.63
C GLU A 71 -1.37 -34.33 5.82
N LEU A 72 -0.47 -33.40 6.15
CA LEU A 72 -0.71 -32.41 7.21
C LEU A 72 -1.94 -31.55 6.89
N TYR A 73 -2.04 -31.06 5.66
CA TYR A 73 -3.18 -30.26 5.20
C TYR A 73 -4.50 -31.03 5.34
N GLN A 74 -4.56 -32.29 4.87
CA GLN A 74 -5.75 -33.15 4.94
C GLN A 74 -6.13 -33.52 6.37
N SER A 75 -5.15 -33.82 7.24
CA SER A 75 -5.38 -34.15 8.65
C SER A 75 -6.07 -33.03 9.44
N ARG A 76 -5.98 -31.79 8.94
CA ARG A 76 -6.57 -30.58 9.54
C ARG A 76 -7.78 -30.05 8.79
N SER A 77 -8.46 -30.88 7.99
CA SER A 77 -9.62 -30.47 7.20
C SER A 77 -10.74 -29.79 7.99
N ALA A 78 -10.98 -30.22 9.24
CA ALA A 78 -11.94 -29.57 10.13
C ALA A 78 -11.59 -28.10 10.50
N GLN A 79 -10.34 -27.69 10.32
CA GLN A 79 -9.83 -26.35 10.65
C GLN A 79 -9.73 -25.42 9.44
N TRP A 80 -10.01 -25.90 8.22
CA TRP A 80 -9.81 -25.11 7.01
C TRP A 80 -10.64 -23.82 6.98
N GLU A 81 -11.89 -23.88 7.46
CA GLU A 81 -12.78 -22.72 7.49
C GLU A 81 -12.72 -21.99 8.85
N SER A 82 -12.54 -22.73 9.94
CA SER A 82 -12.63 -22.19 11.31
C SER A 82 -11.33 -21.59 11.84
N ALA A 83 -10.18 -22.10 11.38
CA ALA A 83 -8.85 -21.65 11.82
C ALA A 83 -7.77 -21.82 10.72
N PRO A 84 -7.97 -21.27 9.51
CA PRO A 84 -7.06 -21.48 8.38
C PRO A 84 -5.61 -21.07 8.67
N ASP A 85 -5.40 -19.96 9.38
CA ASP A 85 -4.07 -19.46 9.71
C ASP A 85 -3.32 -20.39 10.67
N SER A 86 -4.05 -21.12 11.54
CA SER A 86 -3.46 -22.17 12.38
C SER A 86 -2.90 -23.32 11.52
N VAL A 87 -3.60 -23.67 10.45
CA VAL A 87 -3.16 -24.69 9.49
C VAL A 87 -1.96 -24.18 8.69
N VAL A 88 -1.99 -22.94 8.18
CA VAL A 88 -0.83 -22.35 7.48
C VAL A 88 0.39 -22.29 8.40
N ASN A 89 0.22 -21.91 9.66
CA ASN A 89 1.31 -21.90 10.64
C ASN A 89 1.88 -23.30 10.91
N ALA A 90 1.05 -24.35 10.89
CA ALA A 90 1.52 -25.72 11.01
C ALA A 90 2.34 -26.15 9.78
N ILE A 91 1.86 -25.81 8.58
CA ILE A 91 2.59 -26.03 7.31
C ILE A 91 3.92 -25.27 7.32
N ALA A 92 3.91 -23.99 7.70
CA ALA A 92 5.09 -23.15 7.80
C ALA A 92 6.15 -23.74 8.74
N LYS A 93 5.73 -24.32 9.89
CA LYS A 93 6.65 -25.01 10.81
C LYS A 93 7.29 -26.24 10.19
N LEU A 94 6.53 -27.02 9.42
CA LEU A 94 7.04 -28.18 8.70
C LEU A 94 8.07 -27.76 7.64
N CYS A 95 7.74 -26.74 6.85
CA CYS A 95 8.56 -26.23 5.75
C CYS A 95 9.95 -25.71 6.17
N ARG A 96 10.10 -25.25 7.41
CA ARG A 96 11.40 -24.79 7.95
C ARG A 96 12.49 -25.87 7.90
N ARG A 97 12.13 -27.15 7.94
CA ARG A 97 13.08 -28.29 7.82
C ARG A 97 13.81 -28.28 6.48
N TRP A 98 13.20 -27.70 5.46
CA TRP A 98 13.73 -27.62 4.09
C TRP A 98 14.18 -26.20 3.72
N GLY A 99 14.41 -25.33 4.71
CA GLY A 99 14.84 -23.95 4.46
C GLY A 99 13.76 -23.05 3.84
N VAL A 100 12.51 -23.51 3.78
CA VAL A 100 11.38 -22.73 3.25
C VAL A 100 10.66 -22.01 4.38
N GLN A 101 10.53 -20.70 4.26
CA GLN A 101 9.83 -19.85 5.21
C GLN A 101 8.51 -19.40 4.59
N VAL A 102 7.40 -19.62 5.30
CA VAL A 102 6.06 -19.20 4.86
C VAL A 102 5.55 -18.16 5.84
N TYR A 103 5.16 -17.01 5.30
CA TYR A 103 4.59 -15.90 6.06
C TYR A 103 3.19 -15.60 5.58
N VAL A 104 2.33 -15.26 6.53
CA VAL A 104 0.99 -14.76 6.27
C VAL A 104 0.86 -13.39 6.89
N SER A 105 0.25 -12.46 6.16
CA SER A 105 -0.10 -11.14 6.67
C SER A 105 -1.54 -10.82 6.33
N THR A 106 -2.19 -10.05 7.18
CA THR A 106 -3.51 -9.51 6.90
C THR A 106 -3.33 -8.01 6.81
N THR A 107 -3.39 -7.48 5.59
CA THR A 107 -3.16 -6.06 5.31
C THR A 107 -4.43 -5.40 4.81
N ARG A 108 -4.47 -4.07 4.79
CA ARG A 108 -5.53 -3.36 4.07
C ARG A 108 -5.25 -3.54 2.59
N LYS A 109 -6.23 -3.97 1.79
CA LYS A 109 -6.15 -3.95 0.33
C LYS A 109 -5.60 -2.60 -0.08
N LYS A 110 -4.59 -2.60 -0.96
CA LYS A 110 -4.28 -1.41 -1.74
C LYS A 110 -5.58 -1.05 -2.45
N THR A 111 -6.20 0.06 -2.06
CA THR A 111 -7.40 0.56 -2.72
C THR A 111 -7.13 0.65 -4.22
N GLU A 112 -8.11 0.29 -5.04
CA GLU A 112 -8.05 0.46 -6.49
C GLU A 112 -7.49 1.84 -6.82
N ALA A 113 -6.66 1.90 -7.88
CA ALA A 113 -6.06 3.15 -8.31
C ALA A 113 -7.18 4.21 -8.44
N PRO A 114 -7.10 5.33 -7.70
CA PRO A 114 -8.22 6.26 -7.60
C PRO A 114 -8.57 6.79 -8.98
N ALA A 115 -9.87 6.89 -9.29
CA ALA A 115 -10.33 7.33 -10.61
C ALA A 115 -9.77 8.70 -11.01
N ALA A 116 -9.46 9.55 -10.03
CA ALA A 116 -8.76 10.81 -10.20
C ALA A 116 -7.60 10.95 -9.19
N LEU A 117 -6.51 11.54 -9.64
CA LEU A 117 -5.41 11.99 -8.80
C LEU A 117 -5.33 13.51 -8.84
N TYR A 118 -5.40 14.09 -7.64
CA TYR A 118 -5.15 15.50 -7.39
C TYR A 118 -3.71 15.60 -6.90
N SER A 119 -2.83 16.29 -7.61
CA SER A 119 -1.42 16.33 -7.24
C SER A 119 -0.93 17.74 -6.92
N VAL A 120 0.08 17.79 -6.06
CA VAL A 120 0.94 18.96 -5.82
C VAL A 120 2.32 18.59 -6.33
N ILE A 121 2.82 19.34 -7.31
CA ILE A 121 4.15 19.18 -7.86
C ILE A 121 4.99 20.35 -7.37
N THR A 122 6.05 20.07 -6.62
CA THR A 122 7.01 21.09 -6.15
C THR A 122 8.31 20.93 -6.92
N GLU A 123 8.70 21.97 -7.67
CA GLU A 123 9.92 22.02 -8.45
C GLU A 123 10.94 22.92 -7.76
N TYR A 124 11.98 22.34 -7.17
CA TYR A 124 13.07 23.09 -6.51
C TYR A 124 14.18 23.52 -7.48
N GLY A 125 14.21 22.92 -8.68
CA GLY A 125 15.23 23.15 -9.70
C GLY A 125 15.33 21.97 -10.67
N PRO A 126 16.26 22.00 -11.64
CA PRO A 126 16.43 20.94 -12.63
C PRO A 126 16.64 19.57 -11.97
N GLY A 127 15.75 18.61 -12.25
CA GLY A 127 15.80 17.25 -11.71
C GLY A 127 15.39 17.11 -10.23
N GLN A 128 14.96 18.20 -9.58
CA GLN A 128 14.51 18.21 -8.19
C GLN A 128 13.01 18.49 -8.14
N THR A 129 12.22 17.48 -8.49
CA THR A 129 10.76 17.54 -8.50
C THR A 129 10.20 16.56 -7.48
N VAL A 130 9.34 17.06 -6.60
CA VAL A 130 8.57 16.24 -5.66
C VAL A 130 7.12 16.25 -6.13
N ALA A 131 6.56 15.07 -6.37
CA ALA A 131 5.16 14.90 -6.73
C ALA A 131 4.42 14.22 -5.57
N GLU A 132 3.40 14.88 -5.05
CA GLU A 132 2.53 14.34 -4.03
C GLU A 132 1.12 14.18 -4.59
N HIS A 133 0.51 13.03 -4.31
CA HIS A 133 -0.73 12.61 -4.92
C HIS A 133 -1.81 12.38 -3.86
N PHE A 134 -2.98 12.93 -4.11
CA PHE A 134 -4.12 12.91 -3.22
C PHE A 134 -5.32 12.30 -3.94
N THR A 135 -6.11 11.52 -3.20
CA THR A 135 -7.32 10.85 -3.71
C THR A 135 -8.51 11.81 -3.83
N SER A 136 -8.43 13.01 -3.25
CA SER A 136 -9.47 14.04 -3.35
C SER A 136 -8.88 15.46 -3.34
N ARG A 137 -9.64 16.40 -3.90
CA ARG A 137 -9.31 17.84 -3.86
C ARG A 137 -9.25 18.38 -2.44
N GLU A 138 -10.13 17.90 -1.57
CA GLU A 138 -10.16 18.34 -0.16
C GLU A 138 -8.91 17.87 0.59
N ALA A 139 -8.45 16.63 0.38
CA ALA A 139 -7.22 16.12 0.99
C ALA A 139 -5.99 16.92 0.52
N ARG A 140 -5.93 17.27 -0.78
CA ARG A 140 -4.89 18.15 -1.32
C ARG A 140 -4.91 19.52 -0.67
N ARG A 141 -6.10 20.13 -0.54
CA ARG A 141 -6.29 21.44 0.11
C ARG A 141 -5.86 21.43 1.57
N VAL A 142 -6.23 20.41 2.34
CA VAL A 142 -5.79 20.24 3.74
C VAL A 142 -4.26 20.21 3.82
N SER A 143 -3.61 19.42 2.96
CA SER A 143 -2.13 19.36 2.92
C SER A 143 -1.48 20.71 2.59
N LEU A 144 -2.07 21.50 1.69
CA LEU A 144 -1.57 22.84 1.37
C LEU A 144 -1.74 23.82 2.54
N ILE A 145 -2.85 23.73 3.27
CA ILE A 145 -3.10 24.54 4.47
C ILE A 145 -2.07 24.19 5.56
N GLU A 146 -1.89 22.90 5.84
CA GLU A 146 -0.90 22.42 6.82
C GLU A 146 0.50 22.92 6.48
N ARG A 147 0.91 22.82 5.20
CA ARG A 147 2.20 23.36 4.75
C ARG A 147 2.31 24.87 4.89
N ALA A 148 1.28 25.61 4.51
CA ALA A 148 1.29 27.07 4.65
C ALA A 148 1.39 27.47 6.13
N ASP A 149 0.63 26.82 7.02
CA ASP A 149 0.65 27.09 8.46
C ASP A 149 2.02 26.87 9.09
N MET A 150 2.84 25.92 8.58
CA MET A 150 4.22 25.71 9.05
C MET A 150 5.12 26.95 8.90
N PHE A 151 4.81 27.88 7.99
CA PHE A 151 5.58 29.12 7.79
C PHE A 151 5.07 30.28 8.65
N PHE A 152 3.90 30.16 9.26
CA PHE A 152 3.37 31.16 10.18
C PHE A 152 3.77 30.85 11.63
N ARG A 153 3.92 31.90 12.44
CA ARG A 153 4.27 31.75 13.87
C ARG A 153 3.14 31.14 14.71
N ALA A 154 1.90 31.19 14.23
CA ALA A 154 0.74 30.62 14.89
C ALA A 154 -0.22 30.03 13.83
N PRO A 155 -0.82 28.85 14.09
CA PRO A 155 -1.82 28.26 13.20
C PRO A 155 -3.01 29.20 12.96
N GLY A 156 -3.60 29.14 11.77
CA GLY A 156 -4.80 29.93 11.44
C GLY A 156 -4.51 31.39 11.08
N SER A 157 -3.25 31.72 10.81
CA SER A 157 -2.85 33.08 10.35
C SER A 157 -3.04 33.28 8.84
N ILE A 158 -3.45 32.22 8.12
CA ILE A 158 -3.70 32.27 6.67
C ILE A 158 -5.01 33.05 6.42
N PRO A 159 -5.00 34.11 5.58
CA PRO A 159 -6.21 34.87 5.29
C PRO A 159 -7.32 34.00 4.68
N GLU A 160 -8.57 34.21 5.08
CA GLU A 160 -9.74 33.43 4.58
C GLU A 160 -9.85 33.42 3.06
N ARG A 161 -9.56 34.56 2.41
CA ARG A 161 -9.53 34.67 0.94
C ARG A 161 -8.52 33.75 0.26
N VAL A 162 -7.46 33.36 0.98
CA VAL A 162 -6.47 32.39 0.51
C VAL A 162 -6.97 30.99 0.80
N LEU A 163 -7.47 30.73 2.02
CA LEU A 163 -8.06 29.43 2.37
C LEU A 163 -9.16 28.99 1.41
N ALA A 164 -9.98 29.91 0.91
CA ALA A 164 -11.10 29.66 0.00
C ALA A 164 -10.68 29.24 -1.43
N ASP A 165 -9.41 29.42 -1.80
CA ASP A 165 -8.93 29.20 -3.17
C ASP A 165 -7.61 28.42 -3.15
N GLU A 166 -7.68 27.19 -3.66
CA GLU A 166 -6.57 26.26 -3.69
C GLU A 166 -5.37 26.77 -4.50
N GLN A 167 -5.60 27.56 -5.54
CA GLN A 167 -4.51 28.16 -6.31
C GLN A 167 -3.78 29.24 -5.50
N ARG A 168 -4.54 30.04 -4.74
CA ARG A 168 -3.94 31.05 -3.85
C ARG A 168 -3.15 30.39 -2.72
N LEU A 169 -3.63 29.26 -2.20
CA LEU A 169 -2.89 28.45 -1.22
C LEU A 169 -1.57 27.92 -1.82
N ALA A 170 -1.61 27.34 -3.01
CA ALA A 170 -0.40 26.87 -3.68
C ALA A 170 0.59 28.00 -3.97
N ALA A 171 0.10 29.17 -4.43
CA ALA A 171 0.93 30.35 -4.65
C ALA A 171 1.56 30.86 -3.35
N LEU A 172 0.83 30.84 -2.24
CA LEU A 172 1.36 31.22 -0.92
C LEU A 172 2.47 30.25 -0.47
N VAL A 173 2.26 28.94 -0.61
CA VAL A 173 3.27 27.92 -0.30
C VAL A 173 4.51 28.10 -1.18
N SER A 174 4.32 28.34 -2.48
CA SER A 174 5.42 28.62 -3.42
C SER A 174 6.22 29.87 -3.02
N ALA A 175 5.54 30.93 -2.57
CA ALA A 175 6.20 32.15 -2.10
C ALA A 175 7.09 31.91 -0.86
N PHE A 176 6.69 30.99 0.03
CA PHE A 176 7.52 30.60 1.17
C PHE A 176 8.67 29.66 0.81
N LEU A 177 8.49 28.83 -0.22
CA LEU A 177 9.46 27.85 -0.66
C LEU A 177 10.45 28.37 -1.71
N MET A 178 10.48 29.69 -1.99
CA MET A 178 11.37 30.26 -3.00
C MET A 178 12.82 29.74 -2.86
N PRO A 179 13.45 29.29 -3.96
CA PRO A 179 13.04 29.46 -5.36
C PRO A 179 12.09 28.39 -5.92
N ALA A 180 11.49 27.53 -5.09
CA ALA A 180 10.67 26.43 -5.58
C ALA A 180 9.31 26.89 -6.15
N ASN A 181 8.91 26.29 -7.26
CA ASN A 181 7.59 26.46 -7.87
C ASN A 181 6.64 25.37 -7.40
N VAL A 182 5.39 25.73 -7.08
CA VAL A 182 4.34 24.76 -6.73
C VAL A 182 3.25 24.78 -7.79
N LEU A 183 2.98 23.62 -8.40
CA LEU A 183 1.97 23.41 -9.43
C LEU A 183 0.92 22.42 -8.93
N LEU A 184 -0.35 22.69 -9.28
CA LEU A 184 -1.46 21.79 -8.99
C LEU A 184 -1.89 21.09 -10.27
N THR A 185 -2.00 19.76 -10.22
CA THR A 185 -2.47 18.97 -11.38
C THR A 185 -3.64 18.10 -11.01
N GLU A 186 -4.50 17.84 -12.00
CA GLU A 186 -5.60 16.90 -11.89
C GLU A 186 -5.54 15.95 -13.06
N THR A 187 -5.46 14.67 -12.75
CA THR A 187 -5.37 13.61 -13.75
C THR A 187 -6.43 12.56 -13.48
N VAL A 188 -6.99 11.99 -14.53
CA VAL A 188 -8.02 10.95 -14.47
C VAL A 188 -7.39 9.66 -14.97
N LEU A 189 -7.67 8.55 -14.30
CA LEU A 189 -7.22 7.24 -14.72
C LEU A 189 -7.93 6.87 -16.02
N ASP A 190 -7.18 6.72 -17.11
CA ASP A 190 -7.69 6.10 -18.31
C ASP A 190 -7.81 4.59 -18.06
N GLN A 191 -9.04 4.11 -17.97
CA GLN A 191 -9.33 2.70 -17.70
C GLN A 191 -8.92 1.78 -18.87
N ALA A 192 -8.80 2.31 -20.09
CA ALA A 192 -8.37 1.53 -21.26
C ALA A 192 -6.86 1.29 -21.25
N ASP A 193 -6.09 2.30 -20.84
CA ASP A 193 -4.62 2.29 -20.90
C ASP A 193 -3.94 2.09 -19.53
N GLY A 194 -4.70 2.13 -18.42
CA GLY A 194 -4.16 2.01 -17.06
C GLY A 194 -3.27 3.18 -16.62
N HIS A 195 -3.28 4.29 -17.35
CA HIS A 195 -2.44 5.45 -17.12
C HIS A 195 -3.26 6.72 -16.80
N TYR A 196 -2.71 7.57 -15.93
CA TYR A 196 -3.33 8.85 -15.62
C TYR A 196 -3.11 9.86 -16.75
N LYS A 197 -4.20 10.41 -17.28
CA LYS A 197 -4.19 11.47 -18.31
C LYS A 197 -4.69 12.78 -17.69
N PRO A 198 -4.17 13.95 -18.11
CA PRO A 198 -4.68 15.24 -17.66
C PRO A 198 -6.20 15.31 -17.84
N SER A 199 -6.94 15.77 -16.83
CA SER A 199 -8.41 15.83 -16.84
C SER A 199 -9.01 16.78 -17.89
N GLY A 200 -8.17 17.47 -18.67
CA GLY A 200 -8.56 18.26 -19.83
C GLY A 200 -9.06 19.68 -19.54
N ARG A 201 -9.08 20.13 -18.28
CA ARG A 201 -9.32 21.55 -17.96
C ARG A 201 -8.01 22.22 -17.54
N PRO A 202 -7.30 22.92 -18.44
CA PRO A 202 -6.31 23.89 -18.01
C PRO A 202 -7.03 24.90 -17.12
N LEU A 203 -6.67 24.97 -15.84
CA LEU A 203 -7.10 26.08 -15.00
C LEU A 203 -6.29 27.31 -15.45
N PRO A 204 -6.93 28.34 -16.04
CA PRO A 204 -6.20 29.54 -16.41
C PRO A 204 -5.67 30.22 -15.16
N ILE A 205 -4.43 30.68 -15.24
CA ILE A 205 -3.87 31.62 -14.28
C ILE A 205 -4.50 32.97 -14.61
N LEU A 206 -5.37 33.47 -13.73
CA LEU A 206 -5.85 34.86 -13.74
C LEU A 206 -5.29 35.59 -12.51
#